data_AF-A0A1F9Q358-F1
#
_entry.id   AF-A0A1F9Q358-F1
#
_cell.length_a   1.000
_cell.length_b   1.000
_cell.length_c   1.000
_cell.angle_alpha   90.00
_cell.angle_beta   90.00
_cell.angle_gamma   90.00
#
_symmetry.space_group_name_H-M   'P 1'
#
loop_
_entity.id
_entity.type
_entity.pdbx_description
1 polymer ?
#
loop_
_entity_poly.entity_id
_entity_poly.type
_entity_poly.pdbx_seq_one_letter_code
_entity_poly.pdbx_strand_id
1 'polypeptide(L)'
;MRVSPEVAKIVAPGVARDLQLTVAQGKSPLTGSDLVTALFFFCRSPDAEIKGAALLTLRHLPASILVAMVGDAALHPQLLHFLAQVRLQDPQVMSPLLGNPGLTEATAVLVAGRCGAALMPLLLENAELRSRFPGIDAALVANPALPPALAERLTSTPAVATAAVSAAPGESREVKDEAADENEEDEEKLPEEEINLSKYQQALEMEVSAKIKMAITGDKEWRAIFLKDPNKLVHGAVLKNPRITDGEVLALAKNKTSSDEMIRIILLNREWTKNLTIKAALVLHPKTPAPQALRFMNFLDLKVLKKLAKSKGVSQVVVNAARRMAADKDKKR
;
A
#
# COMPACT_ATOMS: atom_id res chain seq x y z
N MET A 1 -16.30 3.32 -31.19
CA MET A 1 -17.33 3.02 -30.17
C MET A 1 -18.68 3.49 -30.69
N ARG A 2 -19.74 2.67 -30.62
CA ARG A 2 -21.11 3.19 -30.72
C ARG A 2 -21.43 3.83 -29.38
N VAL A 3 -21.06 5.10 -29.24
CA VAL A 3 -21.41 5.89 -28.07
C VAL A 3 -22.87 6.26 -28.24
N SER A 4 -23.72 5.98 -27.24
CA SER A 4 -25.08 6.49 -27.24
C SER A 4 -25.05 8.02 -27.35
N PRO A 5 -25.99 8.63 -28.10
CA PRO A 5 -25.97 10.07 -28.37
C PRO A 5 -26.07 10.93 -27.11
N GLU A 6 -26.53 10.36 -25.99
CA GLU A 6 -26.64 11.03 -24.70
C GLU A 6 -25.29 11.11 -23.97
N VAL A 7 -24.48 10.04 -24.02
CA VAL A 7 -23.13 10.02 -23.43
C VAL A 7 -22.19 10.94 -24.21
N ALA A 8 -22.31 10.99 -25.54
CA ALA A 8 -21.52 11.88 -26.39
C ALA A 8 -21.80 13.37 -26.10
N LYS A 9 -23.04 13.72 -25.74
CA LYS A 9 -23.42 15.11 -25.37
C LYS A 9 -22.85 15.56 -24.02
N ILE A 10 -22.60 14.62 -23.11
CA ILE A 10 -22.13 14.91 -21.73
C ILE A 10 -20.60 14.90 -21.65
N VAL A 11 -19.95 14.06 -22.44
CA VAL A 11 -18.48 13.85 -22.43
C VAL A 11 -17.74 14.81 -23.38
N ALA A 12 -18.45 15.59 -24.21
CA ALA A 12 -17.82 16.55 -25.11
C ALA A 12 -16.98 17.62 -24.35
N PRO A 13 -15.81 18.04 -24.88
CA PRO A 13 -14.84 18.91 -24.19
C PRO A 13 -15.29 20.39 -23.99
N GLY A 14 -16.60 20.68 -24.05
CA GLY A 14 -17.18 22.01 -23.86
C GLY A 14 -18.36 22.06 -22.87
N VAL A 15 -18.63 20.97 -22.15
CA VAL A 15 -19.74 20.89 -21.18
C VAL A 15 -19.32 21.47 -19.82
N ALA A 16 -20.27 22.12 -19.13
CA ALA A 16 -20.05 22.68 -17.80
C ALA A 16 -19.53 21.61 -16.83
N ARG A 17 -18.41 21.91 -16.15
CA ARG A 17 -17.72 21.05 -15.18
C ARG A 17 -18.68 20.48 -14.13
N ASP A 18 -19.67 21.26 -13.69
CA ASP A 18 -20.66 20.85 -12.69
C ASP A 18 -21.53 19.69 -13.17
N LEU A 19 -21.94 19.69 -14.44
CA LEU A 19 -22.73 18.60 -15.03
C LEU A 19 -21.89 17.32 -15.13
N GLN A 20 -20.62 17.42 -15.55
CA GLN A 20 -19.72 16.27 -15.58
C GLN A 20 -19.49 15.69 -14.18
N LEU A 21 -19.37 16.54 -13.17
CA LEU A 21 -19.22 16.14 -11.77
C LEU A 21 -20.48 15.45 -11.24
N THR A 22 -21.69 15.96 -11.56
CA THR A 22 -22.94 15.30 -11.16
C THR A 22 -23.12 13.91 -11.77
N VAL A 23 -22.68 13.73 -13.03
CA VAL A 23 -22.71 12.44 -13.72
C VAL A 23 -21.64 11.51 -13.16
N ALA A 24 -20.43 12.02 -12.89
CA ALA A 24 -19.36 11.27 -12.24
C ALA A 24 -19.73 10.80 -10.83
N GLN A 25 -20.61 11.53 -10.12
CA GLN A 25 -21.18 11.14 -8.83
C GLN A 25 -22.35 10.14 -8.93
N GLY A 26 -22.79 9.77 -10.15
CA GLY A 26 -23.90 8.84 -10.34
C GLY A 26 -25.28 9.43 -10.05
N LYS A 27 -25.42 10.75 -9.99
CA LYS A 27 -26.70 11.46 -9.77
C LYS A 27 -27.45 11.77 -11.07
N SER A 28 -27.02 11.17 -12.18
CA SER A 28 -27.53 11.42 -13.52
C SER A 28 -28.64 10.42 -13.88
N PRO A 29 -29.58 10.78 -14.78
CA PRO A 29 -30.60 9.87 -15.29
C PRO A 29 -30.07 8.73 -16.17
N LEU A 30 -28.76 8.66 -16.44
CA LEU A 30 -28.16 7.61 -17.27
C LEU A 30 -28.25 6.23 -16.58
N THR A 31 -28.81 5.25 -17.30
CA THR A 31 -28.98 3.88 -16.79
C THR A 31 -27.91 2.94 -17.32
N GLY A 32 -27.34 2.10 -16.44
CA GLY A 32 -26.54 0.92 -16.80
C GLY A 32 -25.37 1.21 -17.76
N SER A 33 -25.50 0.77 -19.01
CA SER A 33 -24.45 0.80 -20.05
C SER A 33 -23.91 2.19 -20.34
N ASP A 34 -24.80 3.17 -20.36
CA ASP A 34 -24.45 4.54 -20.69
C ASP A 34 -23.71 5.22 -19.54
N LEU A 35 -24.09 4.90 -18.30
CA LEU A 35 -23.41 5.40 -17.10
C LEU A 35 -21.98 4.86 -17.01
N VAL A 36 -21.76 3.56 -17.20
CA VAL A 36 -20.41 2.97 -17.14
C VAL A 36 -19.54 3.48 -18.29
N THR A 37 -20.12 3.67 -19.47
CA THR A 37 -19.40 4.26 -20.61
C THR A 37 -18.98 5.71 -20.31
N ALA A 38 -19.87 6.52 -19.74
CA ALA A 38 -19.54 7.88 -19.30
C ALA A 38 -18.47 7.88 -18.20
N LEU A 39 -18.57 7.01 -17.20
CA LEU A 39 -17.58 6.86 -16.12
C LEU A 39 -16.21 6.45 -16.67
N PHE A 40 -16.15 5.57 -17.67
CA PHE A 40 -14.91 5.19 -18.35
C PHE A 40 -14.23 6.39 -19.03
N PHE A 41 -15.00 7.25 -19.70
CA PHE A 41 -14.47 8.47 -20.29
C PHE A 41 -14.00 9.47 -19.23
N PHE A 42 -14.75 9.62 -18.15
CA PHE A 42 -14.35 10.47 -17.02
C PHE A 42 -13.09 9.99 -16.31
N CYS A 43 -12.85 8.68 -16.23
CA CYS A 43 -11.60 8.15 -15.68
C CYS A 43 -10.36 8.45 -16.54
N ARG A 44 -10.54 8.79 -17.81
CA ARG A 44 -9.50 9.23 -18.75
C ARG A 44 -9.43 10.75 -18.90
N SER A 45 -10.34 11.49 -18.29
CA SER A 45 -10.32 12.95 -18.29
C SER A 45 -9.10 13.48 -17.51
N PRO A 46 -8.56 14.66 -17.88
CA PRO A 46 -7.42 15.27 -17.18
C PRO A 46 -7.77 15.77 -15.77
N ASP A 47 -9.06 15.95 -15.46
CA ASP A 47 -9.52 16.50 -14.19
C ASP A 47 -9.49 15.47 -13.05
N ALA A 48 -8.62 15.70 -12.07
CA ALA A 48 -8.41 14.80 -10.94
C ALA A 48 -9.67 14.61 -10.07
N GLU A 49 -10.51 15.63 -9.95
CA GLU A 49 -11.76 15.57 -9.17
C GLU A 49 -12.82 14.71 -9.85
N ILE A 50 -12.98 14.86 -11.16
CA ILE A 50 -13.95 14.08 -11.96
C ILE A 50 -13.50 12.63 -12.01
N LYS A 51 -12.20 12.38 -12.21
CA LYS A 51 -11.61 11.04 -12.15
C LYS A 51 -11.83 10.38 -10.79
N GLY A 52 -11.58 11.11 -9.71
CA GLY A 52 -11.79 10.61 -8.34
C GLY A 52 -13.25 10.26 -8.07
N ALA A 53 -14.18 11.16 -8.43
CA ALA A 53 -15.62 10.92 -8.27
C ALA A 53 -16.10 9.73 -9.12
N ALA A 54 -15.66 9.62 -10.37
CA ALA A 54 -16.05 8.53 -11.25
C ALA A 54 -15.56 7.17 -10.75
N LEU A 55 -14.32 7.09 -10.25
CA LEU A 55 -13.78 5.87 -9.65
C LEU A 55 -14.53 5.48 -8.37
N LEU A 56 -14.86 6.44 -7.50
CA LEU A 56 -15.63 6.19 -6.29
C LEU A 56 -17.03 5.65 -6.62
N THR A 57 -17.71 6.27 -7.58
CA THR A 57 -19.04 5.83 -8.04
C THR A 57 -18.97 4.43 -8.64
N LEU A 58 -17.97 4.13 -9.48
CA LEU A 58 -17.77 2.78 -10.03
C LEU A 58 -17.49 1.75 -8.93
N ARG A 59 -16.81 2.15 -7.85
CA ARG A 59 -16.52 1.34 -6.65
C ARG A 59 -17.69 1.21 -5.68
N HIS A 60 -18.70 2.05 -5.75
CA HIS A 60 -19.91 1.95 -4.93
C HIS A 60 -21.13 1.44 -5.70
N LEU A 61 -21.01 1.26 -7.02
CA LEU A 61 -22.10 0.76 -7.86
C LEU A 61 -22.48 -0.68 -7.45
N PRO A 62 -23.78 -0.99 -7.30
CA PRO A 62 -24.25 -2.34 -6.96
C PRO A 62 -23.80 -3.40 -7.98
N ALA A 63 -23.39 -4.57 -7.49
CA ALA A 63 -22.99 -5.69 -8.32
C ALA A 63 -24.10 -6.15 -9.27
N SER A 64 -25.37 -6.02 -8.90
CA SER A 64 -26.52 -6.40 -9.74
C SER A 64 -26.58 -5.66 -11.08
N ILE A 65 -26.25 -4.37 -11.09
CA ILE A 65 -26.22 -3.55 -12.32
C ILE A 65 -25.03 -3.98 -13.18
N LEU A 66 -23.87 -4.24 -12.55
CA LEU A 66 -22.66 -4.66 -13.24
C LEU A 66 -22.79 -6.06 -13.84
N VAL A 67 -23.42 -7.01 -13.13
CA VAL A 67 -23.66 -8.38 -13.63
C VAL A 67 -24.59 -8.36 -14.84
N ALA A 68 -25.69 -7.61 -14.78
CA ALA A 68 -26.62 -7.48 -15.90
C ALA A 68 -25.93 -6.91 -17.16
N MET A 69 -24.99 -5.98 -16.98
CA MET A 69 -24.21 -5.41 -18.06
C MET A 69 -23.13 -6.33 -18.61
N VAL A 70 -22.42 -7.03 -17.72
CA VAL A 70 -21.38 -7.98 -18.09
C VAL A 70 -21.98 -9.19 -18.81
N GLY A 71 -23.26 -9.49 -18.62
CA GLY A 71 -23.97 -10.48 -19.44
C GLY A 71 -24.28 -10.03 -20.87
N ASP A 72 -24.15 -8.74 -21.19
CA ASP A 72 -24.43 -8.21 -22.53
C ASP A 72 -23.22 -8.39 -23.46
N ALA A 73 -23.40 -9.18 -24.52
CA ALA A 73 -22.37 -9.47 -25.52
C ALA A 73 -22.03 -8.24 -26.39
N ALA A 74 -22.86 -7.18 -26.38
CA ALA A 74 -22.61 -5.95 -27.11
C ALA A 74 -21.63 -5.00 -26.40
N LEU A 75 -21.19 -5.34 -25.18
CA LEU A 75 -20.34 -4.48 -24.37
C LEU A 75 -18.89 -4.47 -24.90
N HIS A 76 -18.30 -3.28 -24.96
CA HIS A 76 -16.99 -3.11 -25.59
C HIS A 76 -15.86 -3.77 -24.77
N PRO A 77 -14.90 -4.48 -25.39
CA PRO A 77 -13.82 -5.18 -24.68
C PRO A 77 -12.98 -4.32 -23.72
N GLN A 78 -12.80 -3.02 -24.02
CA GLN A 78 -12.08 -2.11 -23.11
C GLN A 78 -12.88 -1.75 -21.84
N LEU A 79 -14.21 -1.77 -21.91
CA LEU A 79 -15.05 -1.55 -20.72
C LEU A 79 -15.01 -2.79 -19.82
N LEU A 80 -15.00 -4.00 -20.41
CA LEU A 80 -14.75 -5.25 -19.67
C LEU A 80 -13.38 -5.23 -18.99
N HIS A 81 -12.33 -4.82 -19.73
CA HIS A 81 -10.99 -4.67 -19.17
C HIS A 81 -10.95 -3.70 -17.99
N PHE A 82 -11.63 -2.56 -18.11
CA PHE A 82 -11.68 -1.56 -17.05
C PHE A 82 -12.49 -2.02 -15.82
N LEU A 83 -13.62 -2.70 -16.03
CA LEU A 83 -14.40 -3.29 -14.95
C LEU A 83 -13.59 -4.37 -14.20
N ALA A 84 -12.86 -5.22 -14.93
CA ALA A 84 -11.96 -6.20 -14.34
C ALA A 84 -10.88 -5.55 -13.47
N GLN A 85 -10.30 -4.43 -13.90
CA GLN A 85 -9.31 -3.68 -13.12
C GLN A 85 -9.89 -3.09 -11.82
N VAL A 86 -11.10 -2.52 -11.85
CA VAL A 86 -11.66 -1.80 -10.69
C VAL A 86 -12.36 -2.73 -9.70
N ARG A 87 -12.93 -3.85 -10.17
CA ARG A 87 -13.72 -4.81 -9.37
C ARG A 87 -13.04 -6.15 -9.16
N LEU A 88 -11.70 -6.17 -9.21
CA LEU A 88 -10.90 -7.38 -9.13
C LEU A 88 -11.11 -8.24 -7.86
N GLN A 89 -11.64 -7.64 -6.78
CA GLN A 89 -11.93 -8.33 -5.52
C GLN A 89 -13.37 -8.85 -5.38
N ASP A 90 -14.28 -8.49 -6.30
CA ASP A 90 -15.69 -8.89 -6.20
C ASP A 90 -15.97 -10.14 -7.06
N PRO A 91 -16.15 -11.32 -6.44
CA PRO A 91 -16.35 -12.55 -7.18
C PRO A 91 -17.66 -12.58 -7.96
N GLN A 92 -18.69 -11.85 -7.50
CA GLN A 92 -20.01 -11.87 -8.13
C GLN A 92 -20.02 -11.23 -9.51
N VAL A 93 -19.18 -10.21 -9.72
CA VAL A 93 -19.03 -9.53 -11.02
C VAL A 93 -18.02 -10.24 -11.91
N MET A 94 -17.01 -10.88 -11.31
CA MET A 94 -15.94 -11.53 -12.07
C MET A 94 -16.39 -12.86 -12.71
N SER A 95 -17.21 -13.67 -12.03
CA SER A 95 -17.73 -14.92 -12.60
C SER A 95 -18.44 -14.72 -13.96
N PRO A 96 -19.41 -13.79 -14.10
CA PRO A 96 -20.04 -13.53 -15.40
C PRO A 96 -19.10 -12.84 -16.39
N LEU A 97 -18.07 -12.11 -15.92
CA LEU A 97 -17.08 -11.45 -16.78
C LEU A 97 -16.19 -12.46 -17.48
N LEU A 98 -15.77 -13.48 -16.73
CA LEU A 98 -14.99 -14.60 -17.25
C LEU A 98 -15.80 -15.43 -18.26
N GLY A 99 -17.13 -15.53 -18.09
CA GLY A 99 -18.02 -16.21 -19.05
C GLY A 99 -18.38 -15.39 -20.30
N ASN A 100 -18.00 -14.11 -20.40
CA ASN A 100 -18.44 -13.26 -21.51
C ASN A 100 -17.66 -13.57 -22.81
N PRO A 101 -18.34 -13.76 -23.96
CA PRO A 101 -17.68 -14.00 -25.25
C PRO A 101 -16.73 -12.89 -25.71
N GLY A 102 -16.94 -11.64 -25.25
CA GLY A 102 -16.13 -10.46 -25.56
C GLY A 102 -14.87 -10.28 -24.71
N LEU A 103 -14.53 -11.24 -23.85
CA LEU A 103 -13.31 -11.21 -23.05
C LEU A 103 -12.07 -11.25 -23.94
N THR A 104 -11.10 -10.38 -23.64
CA THR A 104 -9.79 -10.36 -24.30
C THR A 104 -8.74 -11.06 -23.46
N GLU A 105 -7.75 -11.65 -24.12
CA GLU A 105 -6.62 -12.32 -23.48
C GLU A 105 -5.93 -11.41 -22.44
N ALA A 106 -5.67 -10.15 -22.80
CA ALA A 106 -5.07 -9.17 -21.90
C ALA A 106 -5.89 -8.95 -20.61
N THR A 107 -7.22 -9.07 -20.67
CA THR A 107 -8.08 -8.95 -19.48
C THR A 107 -8.02 -10.22 -18.64
N ALA A 108 -8.06 -11.39 -19.26
CA ALA A 108 -7.96 -12.67 -18.56
C ALA A 108 -6.61 -12.84 -17.85
N VAL A 109 -5.51 -12.49 -18.54
CA VAL A 109 -4.14 -12.47 -18.00
C VAL A 109 -4.02 -11.50 -16.83
N LEU A 110 -4.58 -10.29 -16.94
CA LEU A 110 -4.57 -9.31 -15.85
C LEU A 110 -5.33 -9.81 -14.62
N VAL A 111 -6.49 -10.44 -14.82
CA VAL A 111 -7.26 -11.01 -13.73
C VAL A 111 -6.50 -12.16 -13.09
N ALA A 112 -5.90 -13.05 -13.87
CA ALA A 112 -5.10 -14.18 -13.39
C ALA A 112 -3.87 -13.74 -12.58
N GLY A 113 -3.13 -12.71 -13.03
CA GLY A 113 -1.95 -12.20 -12.33
C GLY A 113 -2.26 -11.45 -11.03
N ARG A 114 -3.50 -10.99 -10.83
CA ARG A 114 -3.91 -10.20 -9.66
C ARG A 114 -5.04 -10.85 -8.85
N CYS A 115 -5.45 -12.08 -9.18
CA CYS A 115 -6.58 -12.72 -8.55
C CYS A 115 -6.28 -13.05 -7.08
N GLY A 116 -7.28 -12.83 -6.23
CA GLY A 116 -7.26 -13.27 -4.84
C GLY A 116 -7.72 -14.72 -4.68
N ALA A 117 -7.58 -15.26 -3.47
CA ALA A 117 -7.87 -16.66 -3.13
C ALA A 117 -9.30 -17.14 -3.49
N ALA A 118 -10.29 -16.23 -3.57
CA ALA A 118 -11.67 -16.58 -3.92
C ALA A 118 -11.90 -16.80 -5.44
N LEU A 119 -11.12 -16.14 -6.29
CA LEU A 119 -11.26 -16.19 -7.75
C LEU A 119 -10.36 -17.24 -8.40
N MET A 120 -9.29 -17.61 -7.70
CA MET A 120 -8.27 -18.52 -8.19
C MET A 120 -8.80 -19.95 -8.46
N PRO A 121 -9.61 -20.57 -7.57
CA PRO A 121 -10.22 -21.87 -7.88
C PRO A 121 -11.17 -21.79 -9.08
N LEU A 122 -11.94 -20.72 -9.20
CA LEU A 122 -12.87 -20.52 -10.31
C LEU A 122 -12.14 -20.40 -11.66
N LEU A 123 -10.97 -19.77 -11.71
CA LEU A 123 -10.13 -19.72 -12.92
C LEU A 123 -9.51 -21.08 -13.25
N LEU A 124 -9.05 -21.81 -12.23
CA LEU A 124 -8.45 -23.14 -12.39
C LEU A 124 -9.48 -24.18 -12.83
N GLU A 125 -10.71 -24.12 -12.33
CA GLU A 125 -11.79 -25.03 -12.70
C GLU A 125 -12.33 -24.73 -14.11
N ASN A 126 -12.19 -23.50 -14.59
CA ASN A 126 -12.70 -23.07 -15.89
C ASN A 126 -11.76 -23.49 -17.04
N ALA A 127 -11.85 -24.76 -17.42
CA ALA A 127 -11.04 -25.37 -18.48
C ALA A 127 -11.25 -24.70 -19.86
N GLU A 128 -12.45 -24.20 -20.14
CA GLU A 128 -12.76 -23.53 -21.41
C GLU A 128 -11.96 -22.23 -21.57
N LEU A 129 -11.81 -21.46 -20.50
CA LEU A 129 -11.03 -20.22 -20.52
C LEU A 129 -9.52 -20.48 -20.63
N ARG A 130 -9.01 -21.48 -19.92
CA ARG A 130 -7.59 -21.87 -20.01
C ARG A 130 -7.24 -22.39 -21.40
N SER A 131 -8.15 -23.12 -22.05
CA SER A 131 -7.99 -23.53 -23.45
C SER A 131 -8.06 -22.36 -24.42
N ARG A 132 -8.89 -21.34 -24.14
CA ARG A 132 -9.06 -20.17 -25.02
C ARG A 132 -7.90 -19.18 -24.90
N PHE A 133 -7.28 -19.08 -23.73
CA PHE A 133 -6.21 -18.12 -23.44
C PHE A 133 -5.05 -18.81 -22.70
N PRO A 134 -4.04 -19.33 -23.42
CA PRO A 134 -2.92 -20.05 -22.81
C PRO A 134 -2.05 -19.16 -21.91
N GLY A 135 -2.12 -17.83 -22.05
CA GLY A 135 -1.43 -16.88 -21.17
C GLY A 135 -1.95 -16.85 -19.73
N ILE A 136 -3.12 -17.44 -19.44
CA ILE A 136 -3.68 -17.48 -18.07
C ILE A 136 -2.79 -18.30 -17.13
N ASP A 137 -2.29 -19.45 -17.58
CA ASP A 137 -1.50 -20.34 -16.72
C ASP A 137 -0.15 -19.69 -16.35
N ALA A 138 0.50 -19.03 -17.32
CA ALA A 138 1.70 -18.24 -17.07
C ALA A 138 1.44 -17.08 -16.09
N ALA A 139 0.30 -16.39 -16.23
CA ALA A 139 -0.10 -15.30 -15.35
C ALA A 139 -0.47 -15.78 -13.93
N LEU A 140 -1.04 -16.98 -13.81
CA LEU A 140 -1.32 -17.60 -12.51
C LEU A 140 -0.03 -17.97 -11.79
N VAL A 141 0.97 -18.52 -12.50
CA VAL A 141 2.28 -18.85 -11.92
C VAL A 141 3.02 -17.60 -11.44
N ALA A 142 2.90 -16.48 -12.16
CA ALA A 142 3.46 -15.20 -11.75
C ALA A 142 2.72 -14.54 -10.56
N ASN A 143 1.56 -15.07 -10.15
CA ASN A 143 0.76 -14.47 -9.09
C ASN A 143 1.29 -14.88 -7.69
N PRO A 144 1.69 -13.92 -6.84
CA PRO A 144 2.22 -14.19 -5.50
C PRO A 144 1.18 -14.80 -4.53
N ALA A 145 -0.11 -14.76 -4.87
CA ALA A 145 -1.19 -15.35 -4.08
C ALA A 145 -1.42 -16.85 -4.37
N LEU A 146 -0.71 -17.44 -5.33
CA LEU A 146 -0.88 -18.84 -5.70
C LEU A 146 -0.29 -19.77 -4.61
N PRO A 147 -1.07 -20.71 -4.04
CA PRO A 147 -0.52 -21.71 -3.15
C PRO A 147 0.53 -22.55 -3.88
N PRO A 148 1.69 -22.84 -3.26
CA PRO A 148 2.79 -23.55 -3.93
C PRO A 148 2.36 -24.94 -4.45
N ALA A 149 1.41 -25.60 -3.78
CA ALA A 149 0.84 -26.88 -4.22
C ALA A 149 0.04 -26.80 -5.54
N LEU A 150 -0.53 -25.64 -5.87
CA LEU A 150 -1.21 -25.41 -7.16
C LEU A 150 -0.24 -24.89 -8.22
N ALA A 151 0.78 -24.13 -7.81
CA ALA A 151 1.88 -23.72 -8.68
C ALA A 151 2.62 -24.92 -9.26
N GLU A 152 2.97 -25.90 -8.41
CA GLU A 152 3.56 -27.16 -8.85
C GLU A 152 2.63 -27.89 -9.80
N ARG A 153 1.32 -27.97 -9.54
CA ARG A 153 0.40 -28.67 -10.46
C ARG A 153 0.25 -28.02 -11.83
N LEU A 154 0.48 -26.71 -11.94
CA LEU A 154 0.48 -25.99 -13.21
C LEU A 154 1.82 -26.09 -13.94
N THR A 155 2.94 -26.19 -13.21
CA THR A 155 4.28 -26.35 -13.79
C THR A 155 4.64 -27.82 -14.04
N SER A 156 4.06 -28.75 -13.28
CA SER A 156 4.36 -30.17 -13.26
C SER A 156 3.45 -30.99 -14.15
N THR A 157 2.59 -30.40 -14.98
CA THR A 157 1.94 -31.16 -16.07
C THR A 157 2.99 -31.46 -17.14
N PRO A 158 3.48 -32.71 -17.29
CA PRO A 158 4.28 -33.06 -18.44
C PRO A 158 3.34 -33.36 -19.61
N ALA A 159 3.64 -32.73 -20.74
CA ALA A 159 3.24 -33.05 -22.10
C ALA A 159 2.36 -34.31 -22.34
N VAL A 160 1.18 -34.09 -22.94
CA VAL A 160 0.67 -34.96 -24.01
C VAL A 160 0.39 -34.09 -25.24
N ALA A 161 1.24 -34.26 -26.27
CA ALA A 161 0.99 -34.11 -27.71
C ALA A 161 0.61 -32.72 -28.29
N THR A 162 1.17 -32.19 -29.38
CA THR A 162 2.10 -32.67 -30.43
C THR A 162 2.41 -31.49 -31.38
N ALA A 163 3.66 -31.43 -31.87
CA ALA A 163 4.11 -31.03 -33.23
C ALA A 163 3.82 -29.59 -33.75
N ALA A 164 4.73 -28.82 -34.35
CA ALA A 164 5.96 -29.08 -35.13
C ALA A 164 6.77 -27.74 -35.19
N VAL A 165 8.09 -27.62 -35.39
CA VAL A 165 8.99 -28.17 -36.42
C VAL A 165 10.44 -27.89 -35.97
N SER A 166 11.33 -28.90 -36.10
CA SER A 166 12.78 -28.90 -36.44
C SER A 166 13.75 -27.94 -35.71
N ALA A 167 14.95 -28.33 -35.24
CA ALA A 167 15.89 -29.28 -35.81
C ALA A 167 16.96 -29.73 -34.78
N ALA A 168 17.20 -31.04 -34.73
CA ALA A 168 18.47 -31.79 -34.72
C ALA A 168 19.74 -31.34 -33.92
N PRO A 169 20.60 -32.31 -33.53
CA PRO A 169 21.23 -32.37 -32.20
C PRO A 169 22.77 -32.31 -32.19
N GLY A 170 23.36 -32.06 -31.02
CA GLY A 170 24.81 -32.11 -30.80
C GLY A 170 25.21 -32.41 -29.36
N GLU A 171 25.58 -33.67 -29.15
CA GLU A 171 26.63 -34.18 -28.24
C GLU A 171 26.53 -34.05 -26.72
N SER A 172 27.15 -35.07 -26.11
CA SER A 172 26.93 -35.61 -24.79
C SER A 172 28.08 -35.35 -23.82
N ARG A 173 27.72 -35.34 -22.52
CA ARG A 173 28.52 -35.68 -21.31
C ARG A 173 29.60 -34.67 -20.89
N GLU A 174 29.46 -34.17 -19.66
CA GLU A 174 30.19 -34.69 -18.49
C GLU A 174 29.59 -34.13 -17.19
N VAL A 175 29.65 -34.94 -16.12
CA VAL A 175 29.19 -34.63 -14.76
C VAL A 175 30.43 -34.32 -13.91
N LYS A 176 30.39 -33.26 -13.10
CA LYS A 176 31.18 -33.21 -11.86
C LYS A 176 30.64 -32.21 -10.84
N ASP A 177 30.48 -32.70 -9.62
CA ASP A 177 30.26 -31.99 -8.35
C ASP A 177 31.32 -30.91 -8.09
N GLU A 178 30.95 -29.81 -7.43
CA GLU A 178 31.27 -29.51 -6.02
C GLU A 178 30.89 -28.05 -5.65
N ALA A 179 30.79 -27.81 -4.35
CA ALA A 179 30.09 -26.71 -3.70
C ALA A 179 30.88 -25.39 -3.54
N ALA A 180 30.11 -24.32 -3.32
CA ALA A 180 30.38 -23.08 -2.58
C ALA A 180 31.52 -22.14 -3.05
N ASP A 181 31.17 -20.94 -3.52
CA ASP A 181 31.63 -19.68 -2.92
C ASP A 181 30.75 -18.49 -3.37
N GLU A 182 30.74 -17.47 -2.53
CA GLU A 182 29.94 -16.24 -2.56
C GLU A 182 30.46 -15.19 -3.56
N ASN A 183 29.51 -14.32 -3.94
CA ASN A 183 29.62 -12.93 -4.41
C ASN A 183 29.73 -12.59 -5.91
N GLU A 184 28.79 -11.69 -6.28
CA GLU A 184 28.93 -10.54 -7.19
C GLU A 184 29.07 -10.90 -8.69
N GLU A 185 28.28 -10.43 -9.65
CA GLU A 185 27.30 -9.35 -9.81
C GLU A 185 26.53 -9.72 -11.09
N ASP A 186 25.22 -9.48 -11.15
CA ASP A 186 24.59 -9.04 -12.40
C ASP A 186 23.35 -8.21 -12.04
N GLU A 187 23.59 -6.91 -11.96
CA GLU A 187 22.60 -5.85 -12.01
C GLU A 187 21.82 -5.93 -13.33
N GLU A 188 20.76 -6.73 -13.40
CA GLU A 188 19.70 -6.49 -14.40
C GLU A 188 18.67 -5.51 -13.83
N LYS A 189 18.99 -4.22 -13.99
CA LYS A 189 18.03 -3.10 -13.91
C LYS A 189 16.95 -3.29 -14.98
N LEU A 190 15.88 -4.00 -14.63
CA LEU A 190 14.63 -3.97 -15.38
C LEU A 190 13.89 -2.66 -15.09
N PRO A 191 13.36 -1.96 -16.11
CA PRO A 191 12.87 -0.59 -15.97
C PRO A 191 11.68 -0.48 -15.01
N GLU A 192 11.90 0.33 -13.98
CA GLU A 192 11.02 0.73 -12.88
C GLU A 192 9.80 1.54 -13.36
N GLU A 193 8.78 0.94 -13.97
CA GLU A 193 7.50 1.65 -14.20
C GLU A 193 6.24 0.82 -13.90
N GLU A 194 6.34 -0.23 -13.09
CA GLU A 194 5.16 -0.79 -12.41
C GLU A 194 4.81 0.08 -11.20
N ILE A 195 4.10 1.18 -11.48
CA ILE A 195 3.30 1.99 -10.55
C ILE A 195 3.87 1.94 -9.13
N ASN A 196 4.81 2.85 -8.84
CA ASN A 196 5.27 3.16 -7.49
C ASN A 196 4.06 3.44 -6.58
N LEU A 197 3.40 2.39 -6.07
CA LEU A 197 2.55 2.50 -4.92
C LEU A 197 3.48 3.05 -3.86
N SER A 198 3.27 4.31 -3.49
CA SER A 198 4.10 4.96 -2.49
C SER A 198 4.20 4.00 -1.32
N LYS A 199 5.37 3.82 -0.70
CA LYS A 199 5.53 2.90 0.46
C LYS A 199 4.46 3.13 1.54
N TYR A 200 3.92 4.35 1.57
CA TYR A 200 2.74 4.72 2.35
C TYR A 200 1.45 3.92 1.99
N GLN A 201 1.13 3.74 0.72
CA GLN A 201 0.01 2.93 0.24
C GLN A 201 0.22 1.45 0.57
N GLN A 202 1.44 0.93 0.36
CA GLN A 202 1.76 -0.44 0.77
C GLN A 202 1.57 -0.62 2.29
N ALA A 203 2.03 0.34 3.10
CA ALA A 203 1.82 0.33 4.55
C ALA A 203 0.33 0.37 4.97
N LEU A 204 -0.58 0.86 4.13
CA LEU A 204 -2.02 0.85 4.42
C LEU A 204 -2.67 -0.51 4.13
N GLU A 205 -2.18 -1.23 3.12
CA GLU A 205 -2.70 -2.52 2.69
C GLU A 205 -2.19 -3.68 3.57
N MET A 206 -1.01 -3.53 4.19
CA MET A 206 -0.42 -4.56 5.04
C MET A 206 -1.20 -4.83 6.33
N GLU A 207 -1.30 -6.10 6.70
CA GLU A 207 -1.79 -6.53 8.01
C GLU A 207 -0.84 -6.06 9.14
N VAL A 208 -1.37 -5.89 10.35
CA VAL A 208 -0.59 -5.45 11.54
C VAL A 208 0.63 -6.34 11.79
N SER A 209 0.50 -7.65 11.60
CA SER A 209 1.58 -8.63 11.76
C SER A 209 2.75 -8.35 10.80
N ALA A 210 2.44 -8.06 9.54
CA ALA A 210 3.42 -7.73 8.52
C ALA A 210 4.04 -6.35 8.75
N LYS A 211 3.25 -5.36 9.20
CA LYS A 211 3.78 -4.04 9.62
C LYS A 211 4.78 -4.16 10.75
N ILE A 212 4.55 -5.01 11.73
CA ILE A 212 5.48 -5.24 12.85
C ILE A 212 6.80 -5.81 12.33
N LYS A 213 6.76 -6.80 11.42
CA LYS A 213 7.97 -7.36 10.80
C LYS A 213 8.74 -6.29 10.02
N MET A 214 8.05 -5.57 9.14
CA MET A 214 8.64 -4.49 8.34
C MET A 214 9.14 -3.33 9.19
N ALA A 215 8.53 -3.06 10.35
CA ALA A 215 9.03 -2.04 11.27
C ALA A 215 10.39 -2.42 11.87
N ILE A 216 10.65 -3.71 12.09
CA ILE A 216 11.91 -4.22 12.66
C ILE A 216 13.02 -4.32 11.60
N THR A 217 12.69 -4.69 10.37
CA THR A 217 13.67 -4.93 9.30
C THR A 217 13.79 -3.79 8.29
N GLY A 218 12.78 -2.92 8.21
CA GLY A 218 12.64 -1.93 7.14
C GLY A 218 13.57 -0.73 7.26
N ASP A 219 13.74 -0.07 6.12
CA ASP A 219 14.58 1.12 5.96
C ASP A 219 14.00 2.37 6.60
N LYS A 220 14.74 3.48 6.51
CA LYS A 220 14.36 4.79 7.06
C LYS A 220 12.95 5.24 6.64
N GLU A 221 12.55 4.97 5.41
CA GLU A 221 11.23 5.36 4.90
C GLU A 221 10.09 4.57 5.55
N TRP A 222 10.25 3.25 5.68
CA TRP A 222 9.30 2.39 6.38
C TRP A 222 9.14 2.84 7.84
N ARG A 223 10.26 3.12 8.52
CA ARG A 223 10.24 3.62 9.90
C ARG A 223 9.53 4.97 10.01
N ALA A 224 9.77 5.90 9.09
CA ALA A 224 9.10 7.20 9.07
C ALA A 224 7.58 7.10 8.84
N ILE A 225 7.14 6.13 8.03
CA ILE A 225 5.72 5.84 7.81
C ILE A 225 5.11 5.21 9.07
N PHE A 226 5.73 4.16 9.59
CA PHE A 226 5.22 3.42 10.76
C PHE A 226 5.25 4.24 12.05
N LEU A 227 6.07 5.28 12.15
CA LEU A 227 6.06 6.24 13.26
C LEU A 227 4.76 7.08 13.33
N LYS A 228 4.02 7.15 12.23
CA LYS A 228 2.73 7.85 12.11
C LYS A 228 1.53 6.88 12.09
N ASP A 229 1.77 5.59 12.25
CA ASP A 229 0.72 4.57 12.22
C ASP A 229 -0.21 4.72 13.45
N PRO A 230 -1.52 4.46 13.34
CA PRO A 230 -2.40 4.47 14.51
C PRO A 230 -2.07 3.41 15.57
N ASN A 231 -1.41 2.31 15.20
CA ASN A 231 -1.21 1.16 16.09
C ASN A 231 0.03 1.29 17.00
N LYS A 232 -0.20 1.19 18.32
CA LYS A 232 0.83 1.27 19.36
C LYS A 232 1.86 0.12 19.28
N LEU A 233 1.46 -1.06 18.82
CA LEU A 233 2.38 -2.20 18.70
C LEU A 233 3.42 -1.99 17.60
N VAL A 234 3.00 -1.36 16.49
CA VAL A 234 3.88 -1.02 15.37
C VAL A 234 4.92 0.01 15.82
N HIS A 235 4.53 1.03 16.59
CA HIS A 235 5.48 1.98 17.18
C HIS A 235 6.55 1.30 18.04
N GLY A 236 6.16 0.33 18.87
CA GLY A 236 7.10 -0.42 19.69
C GLY A 236 8.07 -1.26 18.86
N ALA A 237 7.63 -1.78 17.72
CA ALA A 237 8.46 -2.50 16.77
C ALA A 237 9.47 -1.58 16.06
N VAL A 238 9.05 -0.39 15.63
CA VAL A 238 9.94 0.61 15.00
C VAL A 238 11.07 1.03 15.94
N LEU A 239 10.75 1.26 17.23
CA LEU A 239 11.74 1.65 18.23
C LEU A 239 12.70 0.53 18.65
N LYS A 240 12.38 -0.73 18.33
CA LYS A 240 13.27 -1.89 18.54
C LYS A 240 14.17 -2.18 17.34
N ASN A 241 13.99 -1.48 16.23
CA ASN A 241 14.79 -1.69 15.03
C ASN A 241 16.26 -1.31 15.30
N PRO A 242 17.23 -2.19 15.01
CA PRO A 242 18.65 -1.93 15.27
C PRO A 242 19.23 -0.77 14.45
N ARG A 243 18.59 -0.39 13.35
CA ARG A 243 19.01 0.70 12.46
C ARG A 243 18.44 2.07 12.87
N ILE A 244 17.80 2.18 14.03
CA ILE A 244 17.24 3.45 14.48
C ILE A 244 18.31 4.46 14.85
N THR A 245 18.18 5.67 14.33
CA THR A 245 19.15 6.75 14.54
C THR A 245 18.71 7.67 15.66
N ASP A 246 19.69 8.20 16.41
CA ASP A 246 19.45 9.19 17.47
C ASP A 246 18.70 10.44 16.98
N GLY A 247 18.93 10.84 15.72
CA GLY A 247 18.27 11.99 15.11
C GLY A 247 16.76 11.79 14.96
N GLU A 248 16.32 10.58 14.64
CA GLU A 248 14.91 10.25 14.53
C GLU A 248 14.23 10.16 15.90
N VAL A 249 14.91 9.58 16.89
CA VAL A 249 14.43 9.53 18.28
C VAL A 249 14.30 10.95 18.84
N LEU A 250 15.23 11.85 18.51
CA LEU A 250 15.17 13.26 18.90
C LEU A 250 13.98 13.97 18.24
N ALA A 251 13.73 13.73 16.94
CA ALA A 251 12.57 14.29 16.25
C ALA A 251 11.25 13.81 16.89
N LEU A 252 11.19 12.52 17.26
CA LEU A 252 10.05 11.92 17.94
C LEU A 252 9.83 12.53 19.34
N ALA A 253 10.89 12.72 20.13
CA ALA A 253 10.81 13.30 21.47
C ALA A 253 10.40 14.78 21.44
N LYS A 254 10.72 15.53 20.37
CA LYS A 254 10.26 16.91 20.18
C LYS A 254 8.80 17.00 19.75
N ASN A 255 8.30 15.98 19.06
CA ASN A 255 6.93 15.98 18.58
C ASN A 255 5.96 15.72 19.74
N LYS A 256 5.04 16.66 19.99
CA LYS A 256 4.09 16.60 21.11
C LYS A 256 2.93 15.62 20.87
N THR A 257 2.70 15.23 19.62
CA THR A 257 1.60 14.31 19.27
C THR A 257 1.98 12.84 19.46
N SER A 258 3.26 12.53 19.62
CA SER A 258 3.82 11.19 19.84
C SER A 258 3.07 10.40 20.90
N SER A 259 2.88 9.08 20.70
CA SER A 259 2.14 8.26 21.66
C SER A 259 2.89 8.12 23.00
N ASP A 260 2.16 7.95 24.10
CA ASP A 260 2.73 7.78 25.45
C ASP A 260 3.67 6.55 25.52
N GLU A 261 3.27 5.47 24.84
CA GLU A 261 4.06 4.23 24.80
C GLU A 261 5.43 4.42 24.15
N MET A 262 5.50 5.21 23.07
CA MET A 262 6.78 5.54 22.44
C MET A 262 7.71 6.26 23.40
N ILE A 263 7.18 7.25 24.14
CA ILE A 263 7.96 8.00 25.11
C ILE A 263 8.46 7.08 26.23
N ARG A 264 7.64 6.13 26.71
CA ARG A 264 8.06 5.14 27.71
C ARG A 264 9.19 4.25 27.21
N ILE A 265 9.10 3.75 25.98
CA ILE A 265 10.17 2.93 25.38
C ILE A 265 11.46 3.76 25.29
N ILE A 266 11.37 5.04 24.89
CA ILE A 266 12.53 5.92 24.82
C ILE A 266 13.15 6.15 26.21
N LEU A 267 12.33 6.30 27.25
CA LEU A 267 12.78 6.47 28.62
C LEU A 267 13.47 5.24 29.21
N LEU A 268 13.11 4.04 28.72
CA LEU A 268 13.70 2.78 29.17
C LEU A 268 15.10 2.56 28.57
N ASN A 269 15.34 3.07 27.35
CA ASN A 269 16.59 2.88 26.62
C ASN A 269 17.71 3.78 27.16
N ARG A 270 18.70 3.15 27.81
CA ARG A 270 19.81 3.85 28.47
C ARG A 270 20.67 4.64 27.49
N GLU A 271 20.84 4.16 26.26
CA GLU A 271 21.68 4.81 25.25
C GLU A 271 21.13 6.19 24.86
N TRP A 272 19.86 6.27 24.51
CA TRP A 272 19.21 7.54 24.17
C TRP A 272 19.15 8.49 25.36
N THR A 273 18.96 7.97 26.58
CA THR A 273 19.01 8.79 27.78
C THR A 273 20.41 9.29 28.11
N LYS A 274 21.52 8.83 27.51
CA LYS A 274 22.84 9.45 27.73
C LYS A 274 22.92 10.82 27.05
N ASN A 275 22.28 10.98 25.89
CA ASN A 275 22.32 12.19 25.11
C ASN A 275 21.54 13.33 25.79
N LEU A 276 22.23 14.43 26.14
CA LEU A 276 21.63 15.58 26.82
C LEU A 276 20.51 16.24 26.00
N THR A 277 20.60 16.22 24.67
CA THR A 277 19.60 16.83 23.80
C THR A 277 18.28 16.07 23.84
N ILE A 278 18.35 14.73 23.87
CA ILE A 278 17.19 13.85 24.01
C ILE A 278 16.61 13.99 25.41
N LYS A 279 17.43 14.02 26.47
CA LYS A 279 16.96 14.32 27.84
C LYS A 279 16.17 15.63 27.91
N ALA A 280 16.72 16.70 27.33
CA ALA A 280 16.06 18.01 27.33
C ALA A 280 14.73 17.98 26.57
N ALA A 281 14.68 17.29 25.43
CA ALA A 281 13.44 17.13 24.66
C ALA A 281 12.38 16.33 25.44
N LEU A 282 12.78 15.24 26.09
CA LEU A 282 11.88 14.41 26.91
C LEU A 282 11.30 15.17 28.09
N VAL A 283 12.09 16.00 28.78
CA VAL A 283 11.58 16.82 29.91
C VAL A 283 10.57 17.86 29.44
N LEU A 284 10.72 18.38 28.22
CA LEU A 284 9.79 19.35 27.62
C LEU A 284 8.51 18.70 27.04
N HIS A 285 8.45 17.37 26.98
CA HIS A 285 7.36 16.65 26.34
C HIS A 285 6.15 16.45 27.29
N PRO A 286 4.90 16.70 26.85
CA PRO A 286 3.71 16.67 27.72
C PRO A 286 3.42 15.30 28.34
N LYS A 287 3.72 14.22 27.62
CA LYS A 287 3.39 12.84 28.03
C LYS A 287 4.48 12.18 28.85
N THR A 288 5.56 12.89 29.20
CA THR A 288 6.63 12.33 30.01
C THR A 288 6.19 12.20 31.46
N PRO A 289 6.32 11.03 32.10
CA PRO A 289 6.00 10.85 33.51
C PRO A 289 6.82 11.79 34.39
N ALA A 290 6.15 12.51 35.30
CA ALA A 290 6.77 13.50 36.17
C ALA A 290 8.01 12.97 36.95
N PRO A 291 8.02 11.73 37.50
CA PRO A 291 9.18 11.23 38.24
C PRO A 291 10.45 11.17 37.40
N GLN A 292 10.35 10.74 36.13
CA GLN A 292 11.51 10.65 35.24
C GLN A 292 11.97 12.05 34.80
N ALA A 293 11.03 12.96 34.55
CA ALA A 293 11.35 14.35 34.22
C ALA A 293 12.12 15.05 35.35
N LEU A 294 11.70 14.86 36.61
CA LEU A 294 12.38 15.41 37.79
C LEU A 294 13.83 14.92 37.89
N ARG A 295 14.09 13.64 37.61
CA ARG A 295 15.45 13.06 37.62
C ARG A 295 16.35 13.69 36.56
N PHE A 296 15.82 13.96 35.38
CA PHE A 296 16.61 14.53 34.29
C PHE A 296 16.88 16.03 34.43
N MET A 297 16.05 16.78 35.16
CA MET A 297 16.25 18.22 35.36
C MET A 297 17.57 18.58 36.04
N ASN A 298 18.11 17.69 36.89
CA ASN A 298 19.41 17.91 37.54
C ASN A 298 20.55 18.09 36.52
N PHE A 299 20.44 17.46 35.35
CA PHE A 299 21.45 17.49 34.29
C PHE A 299 21.21 18.57 33.23
N LEU A 300 20.17 19.42 33.40
CA LEU A 300 19.83 20.45 32.41
C LEU A 300 20.53 21.79 32.67
N ASP A 301 20.82 22.48 31.58
CA ASP A 301 21.38 23.84 31.59
C ASP A 301 20.37 24.88 32.05
N LEU A 302 20.90 25.98 32.59
CA LEU A 302 20.13 27.17 33.00
C LEU A 302 19.18 27.68 31.90
N LYS A 303 19.64 27.70 30.63
CA LYS A 303 18.84 28.14 29.49
C LYS A 303 17.59 27.26 29.29
N VAL A 304 17.74 25.95 29.45
CA VAL A 304 16.64 24.98 29.26
C VAL A 304 15.67 25.06 30.45
N LEU A 305 16.18 25.19 31.68
CA LEU A 305 15.35 25.37 32.88
C LEU A 305 14.47 26.62 32.79
N LYS A 306 15.02 27.76 32.31
CA LYS A 306 14.25 28.99 32.08
C LYS A 306 13.16 28.83 31.02
N LYS A 307 13.41 28.05 29.96
CA LYS A 307 12.39 27.71 28.95
C LYS A 307 11.28 26.82 29.53
N LEU A 308 11.68 25.81 30.31
CA LEU A 308 10.76 24.87 30.96
C LEU A 308 9.83 25.59 31.95
N ALA A 309 10.36 26.54 32.73
CA ALA A 309 9.61 27.37 33.69
C ALA A 309 8.50 28.24 33.07
N LYS A 310 8.60 28.55 31.76
CA LYS A 310 7.61 29.34 31.00
C LYS A 310 6.66 28.46 30.17
N SER A 311 6.97 27.17 30.01
CA SER A 311 6.22 26.29 29.14
C SER A 311 4.89 25.89 29.77
N LYS A 312 3.78 26.03 29.00
CA LYS A 312 2.42 25.65 29.43
C LYS A 312 2.06 24.19 29.09
N GLY A 313 2.91 23.53 28.30
CA GLY A 313 2.66 22.18 27.78
C GLY A 313 3.28 21.05 28.59
N VAL A 314 3.77 21.32 29.80
CA VAL A 314 4.41 20.33 30.68
C VAL A 314 3.66 20.31 32.01
N SER A 315 3.70 19.18 32.72
CA SER A 315 3.10 19.04 34.06
C SER A 315 3.52 20.18 35.00
N GLN A 316 2.56 20.75 35.72
CA GLN A 316 2.77 21.88 36.63
C GLN A 316 3.82 21.58 37.72
N VAL A 317 3.93 20.32 38.14
CA VAL A 317 4.94 19.86 39.09
C VAL A 317 6.35 20.11 38.56
N VAL A 318 6.57 19.78 37.28
CA VAL A 318 7.86 19.96 36.61
C VAL A 318 8.17 21.44 36.40
N VAL A 319 7.16 22.25 36.04
CA VAL A 319 7.30 23.71 35.87
C VAL A 319 7.70 24.39 37.18
N ASN A 320 7.05 24.04 38.29
CA ASN A 320 7.34 24.60 39.61
C ASN A 320 8.74 24.19 40.10
N ALA A 321 9.13 22.94 39.89
CA ALA A 321 10.47 22.46 40.21
C ALA A 321 11.53 23.16 39.34
N ALA A 322 11.26 23.38 38.05
CA ALA A 322 12.15 24.10 37.15
C ALA A 322 12.36 25.57 37.58
N ARG A 323 11.31 26.26 38.06
CA ARG A 323 11.43 27.62 38.60
C ARG A 323 12.34 27.67 39.83
N ARG A 324 12.19 26.72 40.76
CA ARG A 324 13.04 26.61 41.95
C ARG A 324 14.50 26.36 41.55
N MET A 325 14.77 25.35 40.73
CA MET A 325 16.12 25.01 40.29
C MET A 325 16.79 26.12 39.45
N ALA A 326 16.02 26.87 38.65
CA ALA A 326 16.54 28.01 37.90
C ALA A 326 16.97 29.15 38.82
N ALA A 327 16.18 29.46 39.85
CA ALA A 327 16.54 30.47 40.85
C ALA A 327 17.76 30.05 41.69
N ASP A 328 17.84 28.78 42.08
CA ASP A 328 18.97 28.26 42.86
C ASP A 328 20.28 28.28 42.07
N LYS A 329 20.23 27.96 40.76
CA LYS A 329 21.42 28.05 39.89
C LYS A 329 21.79 29.50 39.54
N ASP A 330 20.83 30.41 39.41
CA ASP A 330 21.12 31.84 39.21
C ASP A 330 21.76 32.47 40.47
N LYS A 331 21.42 32.02 41.69
CA LYS A 331 22.06 32.49 42.94
C LYS A 331 23.47 31.98 43.17
N LYS A 332 23.83 30.84 42.57
CA LYS A 332 25.15 30.19 42.70
C LYS A 332 26.18 30.69 41.69
N ARG A 333 25.79 31.60 40.79
CA ARG A 333 26.59 32.12 39.70
C ARG A 333 26.99 33.56 39.97
#